data_AF-A0A523ZZB9-F1
#
_entry.id   AF-A0A523ZZB9-F1
#
_cell.length_a   1.000
_cell.length_b   1.000
_cell.length_c   1.000
_cell.angle_alpha   90.00
_cell.angle_beta   90.00
_cell.angle_gamma   90.00
#
_symmetry.space_group_name_H-M   'P 1'
#
loop_
_entity.id
_entity.type
_entity.pdbx_description
1 polymer ?
#
loop_
_entity_poly.entity_id
_entity_poly.type
_entity_poly.pdbx_seq_one_letter_code
_entity_poly.pdbx_strand_id
1 'polypeptide(L)' 'MPRPESRVVERGRLFRVSVDVGGTFTDLVALEEETGEMLNFKVPSVPKNPERGVIDALGQYLQ' A
#
# COMPACT_ATOMS: atom_id res chain seq x y z
N MET A 1 -1.91 -34.54 -22.68
CA MET A 1 -2.95 -33.94 -21.82
C MET A 1 -2.73 -32.43 -21.76
N PRO A 2 -3.68 -31.60 -22.19
CA PRO A 2 -3.60 -30.15 -21.98
C PRO A 2 -3.74 -29.81 -20.49
N ARG A 3 -2.99 -28.82 -20.01
CA ARG A 3 -3.06 -28.31 -18.63
C ARG A 3 -4.39 -27.55 -18.44
N PRO A 4 -5.02 -27.61 -17.25
CA PRO A 4 -6.25 -26.89 -16.99
C PRO A 4 -6.01 -25.39 -17.17
N GLU A 5 -6.96 -24.74 -17.84
CA GLU A 5 -6.91 -23.34 -18.22
C GLU A 5 -6.62 -22.46 -17.01
N SER A 6 -5.57 -21.66 -17.13
CA SER A 6 -5.15 -20.69 -16.13
C SER A 6 -6.27 -19.69 -15.90
N ARG A 7 -6.90 -19.76 -14.73
CA ARG A 7 -7.88 -18.78 -14.25
C ARG A 7 -7.26 -17.39 -14.40
N VAL A 8 -7.84 -16.54 -15.26
CA VAL A 8 -7.48 -15.12 -15.33
C VAL A 8 -7.93 -14.52 -14.01
N VAL A 9 -6.98 -14.30 -13.11
CA VAL A 9 -7.21 -13.48 -11.91
C VAL A 9 -7.13 -12.04 -12.41
N GLU A 10 -8.24 -11.28 -12.31
CA GLU A 10 -8.17 -9.84 -12.50
C GLU A 10 -7.09 -9.31 -11.55
N ARG A 11 -6.02 -8.73 -12.12
CA ARG A 11 -4.97 -8.17 -11.30
C ARG A 11 -5.52 -6.88 -10.70
N GLY A 12 -5.64 -6.86 -9.37
CA GLY A 12 -5.85 -5.61 -8.65
C GLY A 12 -4.68 -4.65 -8.89
N ARG A 13 -4.89 -3.37 -8.59
CA ARG A 13 -3.85 -2.33 -8.70
C ARG A 13 -2.62 -2.73 -7.90
N LEU A 14 -1.45 -2.67 -8.55
CA LEU A 14 -0.18 -2.99 -7.92
C LEU A 14 0.52 -1.70 -7.52
N PHE A 15 0.81 -1.56 -6.23
CA PHE A 15 1.53 -0.41 -5.70
C PHE A 15 2.90 -0.82 -5.16
N ARG A 16 3.95 -0.06 -5.49
CA ARG A 16 5.18 -0.03 -4.70
C ARG A 16 5.06 1.05 -3.64
N VAL A 17 5.22 0.65 -2.39
CA VAL A 17 5.00 1.54 -1.25
C VAL A 17 6.28 1.68 -0.43
N SER A 18 6.60 2.93 -0.09
CA SER A 18 7.62 3.31 0.87
C SER A 18 6.96 3.92 2.10
N VAL A 19 7.45 3.58 3.29
CA VAL A 19 6.91 4.04 4.57
C VAL A 19 8.03 4.55 5.45
N ASP A 20 7.85 5.72 6.06
CA ASP A 20 8.72 6.25 7.12
C ASP A 20 7.90 6.51 8.38
N VAL A 21 8.22 5.80 9.46
CA VAL A 21 7.51 5.90 10.74
C VAL A 21 8.30 6.81 11.68
N GLY A 22 7.81 8.03 11.87
CA GLY A 22 8.35 8.97 12.85
C GLY A 22 7.61 8.95 14.19
N GLY A 23 8.03 9.82 15.11
CA GLY A 23 7.41 9.96 16.43
C GLY A 23 6.04 10.64 16.42
N THR A 24 5.81 11.58 15.50
CA THR A 24 4.55 12.33 15.38
C THR A 24 3.72 11.86 14.21
N PHE A 25 4.37 11.57 13.08
CA PHE A 25 3.72 11.20 11.83
C PHE A 25 4.38 9.99 11.18
N THR A 26 3.56 9.24 10.44
CA THR A 26 3.97 8.21 9.50
C THR A 26 3.72 8.73 8.09
N ASP A 27 4.77 8.73 7.28
CA ASP A 27 4.74 9.17 5.89
C ASP A 27 4.66 7.94 4.97
N LEU A 28 3.75 7.99 3.99
CA LEU A 28 3.52 6.91 3.02
C LEU A 28 3.61 7.48 1.60
N VAL A 29 4.43 6.85 0.76
CA VAL A 29 4.53 7.17 -0.67
C VAL A 29 4.25 5.90 -1.46
N ALA A 30 3.29 5.97 -2.38
CA ALA A 30 2.90 4.86 -3.23
C ALA A 30 3.05 5.23 -4.70
N LEU A 31 3.64 4.31 -5.48
CA LEU A 31 3.69 4.37 -6.93
C LEU A 31 2.77 3.28 -7.48
N GLU A 32 1.76 3.65 -8.26
CA GLU A 32 0.94 2.71 -9.01
C GLU A 32 1.71 2.25 -10.26
N GLU A 33 1.94 0.95 -10.40
CA GLU A 33 2.90 0.40 -11.37
C GLU A 33 2.43 0.47 -12.83
N GLU A 34 1.12 0.55 -13.10
CA GLU A 34 0.56 0.52 -14.46
C GLU A 34 0.48 1.92 -15.10
N THR A 35 0.08 2.89 -14.29
CA THR A 35 -0.19 4.30 -14.66
C THR A 35 0.99 5.20 -14.32
N GLY A 36 1.84 4.80 -13.38
CA GLY A 36 2.90 5.64 -12.83
C GLY A 36 2.40 6.74 -11.89
N GLU A 37 1.13 6.69 -11.46
CA GLU A 37 0.57 7.66 -10.51
C GLU A 37 1.30 7.57 -9.16
N MET A 38 1.71 8.73 -8.63
CA MET A 38 2.28 8.83 -7.29
C MET A 38 1.27 9.40 -6.31
N LEU A 39 1.11 8.71 -5.18
CA LEU A 39 0.26 9.13 -4.08
C LEU A 39 1.11 9.31 -2.82
N ASN A 40 0.86 10.38 -2.06
CA ASN A 40 1.58 10.70 -0.85
C ASN A 40 0.62 11.00 0.31
N PHE A 41 0.83 10.35 1.45
CA PHE A 41 0.00 10.49 2.64
C PHE A 41 0.86 10.71 3.87
N LYS A 42 0.38 11.57 4.76
CA LYS A 42 0.95 11.79 6.09
C LYS A 42 -0.15 11.57 7.10
N VAL A 43 0.05 10.62 8.01
CA VAL A 43 -0.92 10.27 9.06
C VAL A 43 -0.28 10.41 10.44
N PRO A 44 -1.03 10.71 11.50
CA PRO A 44 -0.50 10.64 12.86
C PRO A 44 0.09 9.27 13.17
N SER A 45 1.27 9.22 13.79
CA SER A 45 1.87 7.97 14.25
C SER A 45 1.07 7.37 15.39
N VAL A 46 1.23 6.06 15.57
CA VAL A 46 0.72 5.31 16.73
C VAL A 46 1.93 4.82 17.54
N PRO A 47 2.51 5.63 18.46
CA PRO A 47 3.84 5.36 19.01
C PRO A 47 3.97 4.03 19.75
N LYS A 48 2.88 3.53 20.32
CA LYS A 48 2.88 2.25 21.03
C LYS A 48 2.70 1.04 20.10
N ASN A 49 2.10 1.24 18.92
CA ASN A 49 1.75 0.20 17.94
C ASN A 49 1.98 0.73 16.50
N PRO A 50 3.22 1.02 16.10
CA PRO A 50 3.53 1.67 14.83
C PRO A 50 3.02 0.88 13.60
N GLU A 51 3.08 -0.45 13.65
CA GLU A 51 2.56 -1.34 12.62
C GLU A 51 1.07 -1.11 12.34
N ARG A 52 0.31 -0.75 13.36
CA ARG A 52 -1.12 -0.45 13.18
C ARG A 52 -1.34 0.84 12.42
N GLY A 53 -0.54 1.88 12.68
CA GLY A 53 -0.58 3.12 11.90
C GLY A 53 -0.30 2.88 10.41
N VAL A 54 0.63 1.97 10.10
CA VAL A 54 0.94 1.58 8.71
C VAL A 54 -0.22 0.81 8.08
N ILE A 55 -0.74 -0.21 8.75
CA ILE A 55 -1.83 -1.05 8.21
C ILE A 55 -3.10 -0.23 7.99
N ASP A 56 -3.47 0.61 8.97
CA ASP A 56 -4.66 1.46 8.87
C ASP A 56 -4.51 2.46 7.70
N ALA A 57 -3.33 3.05 7.52
CA ALA A 57 -3.05 3.96 6.40
C ALA A 57 -3.13 3.25 5.04
N LEU A 58 -2.53 2.07 4.90
CA LEU A 58 -2.61 1.29 3.66
C LEU A 58 -4.07 0.97 3.32
N GLY A 59 -4.83 0.47 4.28
CA GLY A 59 -6.24 0.12 4.09
C GLY A 59 -7.14 1.33 3.80
N GLN A 60 -6.81 2.50 4.33
CA GLN A 60 -7.61 3.71 4.12
C GLN A 60 -7.34 4.37 2.76
N TYR A 61 -6.10 4.32 2.27
CA TYR A 61 -5.67 5.15 1.13
C TYR A 61 -5.36 4.38 -0.15
N LEU A 62 -5.07 3.07 -0.09
CA LEU A 62 -4.66 2.27 -1.26
C LEU A 62 -5.57 1.06 -1.48
N GLN A 63 -6.76 1.29 -2.06
CA GLN A 63 -7.73 0.25 -2.40
C GLN A 63 -7.88 0.04 -3.92
#